data_AF-A0AAP2CAH0-F1
#
_entry.id   AF-A0AAP2CAH0-F1
#
_cell.length_a   1.000
_cell.length_b   1.000
_cell.length_c   1.000
_cell.angle_alpha   90.00
_cell.angle_beta   90.00
_cell.angle_gamma   90.00
#
_symmetry.space_group_name_H-M   'P 1'
#
loop_
_entity.id
_entity.type
_entity.pdbx_description
1 polymer ?
#
loop_
_entity_poly.entity_id
_entity_poly.type
_entity_poly.pdbx_seq_one_letter_code
_entity_poly.pdbx_strand_id
1 'polypeptide(L)'
;MLPIPRSLRLASALACLLTVACGPTPRAVDSATAADEPPAPARHAVADIASGLRKGMAYGDFRQQVLADGWTPMASAECRTNLVGDDADALCAANPQLAGCTICDELPELQACSADARCMLRFRSADGQRVLEARAYGEFQHWDERGADAGLQVSDWTFSTSER
;
A
#
# COMPACT_ATOMS: atom_id res chain seq x y z
N MET A 1 43.28 22.64 12.95
CA MET A 1 42.97 21.53 13.87
C MET A 1 42.81 20.26 13.04
N LEU A 2 43.80 19.37 13.09
CA LEU A 2 43.82 18.08 12.39
C LEU A 2 43.31 16.94 13.31
N PRO A 3 42.97 15.74 12.77
CA PRO A 3 42.01 14.81 13.36
C PRO A 3 42.58 13.45 13.87
N ILE A 4 41.77 12.72 14.67
CA ILE A 4 41.72 11.24 14.94
C ILE A 4 42.88 10.63 15.80
N PRO A 5 42.58 9.75 16.80
CA PRO A 5 42.66 8.28 16.63
C PRO A 5 41.51 7.51 17.33
N ARG A 6 40.74 6.67 16.62
CA ARG A 6 40.94 5.21 16.44
C ARG A 6 41.54 4.49 17.66
N SER A 7 40.66 3.96 18.51
CA SER A 7 41.04 3.00 19.55
C SER A 7 40.94 1.58 19.01
N LEU A 8 42.11 1.06 18.62
CA LEU A 8 42.40 -0.36 18.44
C LEU A 8 42.68 -0.93 19.84
N ARG A 9 41.97 -1.99 20.28
CA ARG A 9 42.46 -2.84 21.38
C ARG A 9 42.48 -4.28 20.92
N LEU A 10 43.71 -4.71 20.67
CA LEU A 10 44.17 -6.09 20.52
C LEU A 10 44.16 -6.82 21.87
N ALA A 11 44.18 -8.16 21.75
CA ALA A 11 44.73 -9.15 22.67
C ALA A 11 43.89 -9.45 23.94
N SER A 12 43.80 -10.67 24.45
CA SER A 12 44.77 -11.77 24.47
C SER A 12 44.09 -13.12 24.59
N ALA A 13 44.78 -14.13 24.05
CA ALA A 13 44.56 -15.56 24.25
C ALA A 13 45.06 -16.05 25.63
N LEU A 14 44.54 -17.19 26.11
CA LEU A 14 45.20 -18.31 26.82
C LEU A 14 44.06 -19.19 27.41
N ALA A 15 43.74 -20.39 26.91
CA ALA A 15 44.44 -21.68 26.91
C ALA A 15 44.19 -22.57 28.16
N CYS A 16 43.82 -23.82 27.85
CA CYS A 16 43.95 -25.07 28.61
C CYS A 16 42.93 -25.40 29.72
N LEU A 17 42.17 -26.49 29.54
CA LEU A 17 42.49 -27.81 30.11
C LEU A 17 41.54 -28.91 29.59
N LEU A 18 42.13 -30.08 29.35
CA LEU A 18 41.52 -31.30 28.82
C LEU A 18 40.67 -32.04 29.85
N THR A 19 39.48 -32.50 29.46
CA THR A 19 38.86 -33.71 30.03
C THR A 19 38.23 -34.53 28.91
N VAL A 20 38.75 -35.74 28.74
CA VAL A 20 38.20 -36.81 27.91
C VAL A 20 36.98 -37.41 28.61
N ALA A 21 35.86 -37.49 27.89
CA ALA A 21 34.77 -38.43 28.17
C ALA A 21 34.13 -38.86 26.85
N CYS A 22 34.24 -40.15 26.52
CA CYS A 22 33.46 -40.82 25.49
C CYS A 22 31.98 -40.73 25.85
N GLY A 23 31.18 -40.06 25.01
CA GLY A 23 29.72 -40.06 25.08
C GLY A 23 29.12 -40.41 23.72
N PRO A 24 27.99 -41.14 23.66
CA PRO A 24 27.38 -41.58 22.42
C PRO A 24 26.86 -40.38 21.60
N THR A 25 27.16 -40.40 20.31
CA THR A 25 26.74 -39.40 19.31
C THR A 25 25.24 -39.11 19.43
N PRO A 26 24.82 -37.90 19.85
CA PRO A 26 23.47 -37.46 19.62
C PRO A 26 23.32 -37.18 18.13
N ARG A 27 22.39 -37.89 17.47
CA ARG A 27 21.88 -37.48 16.16
C ARG A 27 21.43 -36.02 16.30
N ALA A 28 22.09 -35.12 15.57
CA ALA A 28 21.52 -33.82 15.26
C ALA A 28 20.24 -34.11 14.47
N VAL A 29 19.10 -34.04 15.15
CA VAL A 29 17.83 -33.78 14.50
C VAL A 29 17.93 -32.34 14.00
N ASP A 30 18.13 -32.17 12.70
CA ASP A 30 17.79 -30.94 12.01
C ASP A 30 16.29 -30.72 12.16
N SER A 31 15.89 -30.18 13.31
CA SER A 31 14.62 -29.50 13.45
C SER A 31 14.77 -28.17 12.71
N ALA A 32 14.58 -28.24 11.39
CA ALA A 32 14.21 -27.06 10.61
C ALA A 32 12.89 -26.55 11.20
N THR A 33 13.00 -25.60 12.14
CA THR A 33 11.89 -24.72 12.49
C THR A 33 11.49 -24.04 11.20
N ALA A 34 10.42 -24.51 10.58
CA ALA A 34 9.71 -23.76 9.56
C ALA A 34 9.40 -22.41 10.22
N ALA A 35 10.05 -21.36 9.72
CA ALA A 35 9.67 -20.02 10.05
C ALA A 35 8.18 -19.90 9.72
N ASP A 36 7.41 -19.48 10.72
CA ASP A 36 6.01 -19.12 10.60
C ASP A 36 5.95 -17.95 9.61
N GLU A 37 5.90 -18.26 8.32
CA GLU A 37 5.63 -17.28 7.28
C GLU A 37 4.20 -16.80 7.55
N PRO A 38 3.99 -15.48 7.75
CA PRO A 38 2.65 -14.95 7.93
C PRO A 38 1.76 -15.48 6.81
N PRO A 39 0.54 -15.98 7.12
CA PRO A 39 -0.34 -16.52 6.10
C PRO A 39 -0.48 -15.48 4.99
N ALA A 40 -0.16 -15.89 3.77
CA ALA A 40 -0.37 -15.05 2.60
C ALA A 40 -1.81 -14.48 2.66
N PRO A 41 -2.00 -13.18 2.39
CA PRO A 41 -3.32 -12.57 2.50
C PRO A 41 -4.32 -13.39 1.71
N ALA A 42 -5.41 -13.77 2.37
CA ALA A 42 -6.45 -14.59 1.77
C ALA A 42 -6.96 -13.86 0.52
N ARG A 43 -6.87 -14.55 -0.63
CA ARG A 43 -7.43 -14.04 -1.89
C ARG A 43 -8.94 -14.15 -1.79
N HIS A 44 -9.61 -13.04 -1.53
CA HIS A 44 -11.06 -13.00 -1.52
C HIS A 44 -11.61 -12.98 -2.95
N ALA A 45 -12.71 -13.68 -3.18
CA ALA A 45 -13.39 -13.64 -4.47
C ALA A 45 -14.03 -12.26 -4.68
N VAL A 46 -14.31 -11.89 -5.93
CA VAL A 46 -15.07 -10.65 -6.24
C VAL A 46 -16.41 -10.59 -5.50
N ALA A 47 -17.06 -11.74 -5.32
CA ALA A 47 -18.33 -11.83 -4.60
C ALA A 47 -18.19 -11.40 -3.13
N ASP A 48 -17.06 -11.70 -2.50
CA ASP A 48 -16.82 -11.42 -1.08
C ASP A 48 -16.70 -9.90 -0.87
N ILE A 49 -15.87 -9.23 -1.67
CA ILE A 49 -15.73 -7.77 -1.59
C ILE A 49 -17.04 -7.06 -1.93
N ALA A 50 -17.72 -7.48 -3.00
CA ALA A 50 -18.95 -6.84 -3.47
C ALA A 50 -20.08 -6.84 -2.42
N SER A 51 -20.09 -7.83 -1.52
CA SER A 51 -21.09 -7.95 -0.46
C SER A 51 -21.03 -6.84 0.60
N GLY A 52 -19.86 -6.23 0.78
CA GLY A 52 -19.66 -5.18 1.78
C GLY A 52 -19.76 -3.76 1.24
N LEU A 53 -19.60 -3.58 -0.08
CA LEU A 53 -19.65 -2.27 -0.73
C LEU A 53 -21.07 -1.72 -0.77
N ARG A 54 -21.22 -0.42 -0.47
CA ARG A 54 -22.52 0.26 -0.47
C ARG A 54 -22.41 1.64 -1.12
N LYS A 55 -23.39 1.97 -1.96
CA LYS A 55 -23.54 3.33 -2.48
C LYS A 55 -23.75 4.31 -1.32
N GLY A 56 -23.06 5.44 -1.35
CA GLY A 56 -23.08 6.47 -0.31
C GLY A 56 -22.20 6.19 0.90
N MET A 57 -21.44 5.09 0.95
CA MET A 57 -20.45 4.92 2.01
C MET A 57 -19.28 5.89 1.84
N ALA A 58 -18.64 6.28 2.94
CA ALA A 58 -17.41 7.05 2.89
C ALA A 58 -16.35 6.32 2.05
N TYR A 59 -15.63 7.08 1.23
CA TYR A 59 -14.55 6.51 0.45
C TYR A 59 -13.43 5.97 1.34
N GLY A 60 -13.14 6.56 2.50
CA GLY A 60 -12.16 6.03 3.44
C GLY A 60 -12.52 4.64 3.97
N ASP A 61 -13.81 4.39 4.26
CA ASP A 61 -14.30 3.06 4.65
C ASP A 61 -14.21 2.07 3.49
N PHE A 62 -14.57 2.52 2.28
CA PHE A 62 -14.48 1.72 1.06
C PHE A 62 -13.03 1.30 0.79
N ARG A 63 -12.11 2.25 0.83
CA ARG A 63 -10.68 2.03 0.59
C ARG A 63 -10.11 1.04 1.60
N GLN A 64 -10.43 1.21 2.88
CA GLN A 64 -9.99 0.28 3.92
C GLN A 64 -10.45 -1.15 3.62
N GLN A 65 -11.72 -1.34 3.26
CA GLN A 65 -12.25 -2.66 2.94
C GLN A 65 -11.56 -3.27 1.71
N VAL A 66 -11.43 -2.49 0.64
CA VAL A 66 -10.79 -2.94 -0.61
C VAL A 66 -9.34 -3.38 -0.37
N LEU A 67 -8.58 -2.59 0.39
CA LEU A 67 -7.19 -2.92 0.74
C LEU A 67 -7.09 -4.13 1.69
N ALA A 68 -8.00 -4.26 2.65
CA ALA A 68 -8.05 -5.41 3.56
C ALA A 68 -8.32 -6.73 2.81
N ASP A 69 -9.06 -6.66 1.70
CA ASP A 69 -9.34 -7.80 0.83
C ASP A 69 -8.20 -8.12 -0.16
N GLY A 70 -7.07 -7.42 -0.04
CA GLY A 70 -5.85 -7.68 -0.83
C GLY A 70 -5.84 -7.05 -2.22
N TRP A 71 -6.76 -6.14 -2.52
CA TRP A 71 -6.69 -5.33 -3.72
C TRP A 71 -5.61 -4.26 -3.57
N THR A 72 -4.98 -3.89 -4.67
CA THR A 72 -3.87 -2.95 -4.71
C THR A 72 -4.24 -1.69 -5.50
N PRO A 73 -3.88 -0.48 -5.04
CA PRO A 73 -4.10 0.74 -5.80
C PRO A 73 -3.42 0.70 -7.18
N MET A 74 -4.08 1.22 -8.21
CA MET A 74 -3.50 1.34 -9.55
C MET A 74 -3.06 2.79 -9.82
N ALA A 75 -1.76 3.06 -9.68
CA ALA A 75 -1.16 4.34 -10.07
C ALA A 75 -1.43 4.70 -11.54
N SER A 76 -1.79 5.96 -11.80
CA SER A 76 -1.85 6.55 -13.14
C SER A 76 -0.77 7.61 -13.29
N ALA A 77 0.00 7.52 -14.38
CA ALA A 77 0.99 8.55 -14.72
C ALA A 77 0.30 9.88 -15.11
N GLU A 78 -0.95 9.79 -15.54
CA GLU A 78 -1.78 10.89 -16.00
C GLU A 78 -2.57 11.56 -14.86
N CYS A 79 -2.56 11.02 -13.64
CA CYS A 79 -3.35 11.54 -12.51
C CYS A 79 -3.17 13.06 -12.31
N ARG A 80 -1.92 13.54 -12.31
CA ARG A 80 -1.64 14.96 -12.09
C ARG A 80 -2.16 15.82 -13.25
N THR A 81 -1.93 15.41 -14.49
CA THR A 81 -2.45 16.10 -15.68
C THR A 81 -3.98 16.10 -15.70
N ASN A 82 -4.62 15.01 -15.28
CA ASN A 82 -6.08 14.91 -15.22
C ASN A 82 -6.72 15.80 -14.14
N LEU A 83 -5.98 16.15 -13.08
CA LEU A 83 -6.47 17.00 -11.99
C LEU A 83 -6.12 18.48 -12.17
N VAL A 84 -4.93 18.76 -12.68
CA VAL A 84 -4.35 20.11 -12.76
C VAL A 84 -4.41 20.69 -14.18
N GLY A 85 -4.44 19.83 -15.19
CA GLY A 85 -4.37 20.20 -16.61
C GLY A 85 -2.98 19.99 -17.22
N ASP A 86 -2.83 20.35 -18.49
CA ASP A 86 -1.63 20.10 -19.29
C ASP A 86 -0.37 20.82 -18.74
N ASP A 87 -0.53 21.95 -18.05
CA ASP A 87 0.55 22.73 -17.44
C ASP A 87 0.87 22.30 -15.98
N ALA A 88 0.49 21.08 -15.60
CA ALA A 88 0.62 20.55 -14.24
C ALA A 88 2.00 20.78 -13.61
N ASP A 89 3.08 20.52 -14.33
CA ASP A 89 4.44 20.64 -13.79
C ASP A 89 4.79 22.07 -13.40
N ALA A 90 4.50 23.04 -14.27
CA ALA A 90 4.76 24.45 -13.99
C ALA A 90 3.88 24.98 -12.85
N LEU A 91 2.59 24.58 -12.85
CA LEU A 91 1.62 25.04 -11.86
C LEU A 91 1.93 24.47 -10.47
N CYS A 92 2.28 23.19 -10.39
CA CYS A 92 2.67 22.52 -9.15
C CYS A 92 4.04 22.96 -8.63
N ALA A 93 4.98 23.30 -9.51
CA ALA A 93 6.25 23.90 -9.08
C ALA A 93 6.03 25.29 -8.45
N ALA A 94 5.11 26.08 -9.00
CA ALA A 94 4.77 27.41 -8.47
C ALA A 94 3.87 27.34 -7.22
N ASN A 95 3.06 26.29 -7.08
CA ASN A 95 2.07 26.14 -6.02
C ASN A 95 2.05 24.70 -5.47
N PRO A 96 3.12 24.26 -4.79
CA PRO A 96 3.27 22.87 -4.36
C PRO A 96 2.20 22.39 -3.38
N GLN A 97 1.53 23.32 -2.69
CA GLN A 97 0.48 23.06 -1.72
C GLN A 97 -0.92 22.85 -2.32
N LEU A 98 -1.09 22.98 -3.64
CA LEU A 98 -2.39 22.70 -4.25
C LEU A 98 -2.72 21.22 -4.13
N ALA A 99 -3.93 20.92 -3.70
CA ALA A 99 -4.35 19.54 -3.46
C ALA A 99 -4.16 18.64 -4.69
N GLY A 100 -4.45 19.12 -5.90
CA GLY A 100 -4.24 18.36 -7.14
C GLY A 100 -2.77 18.02 -7.45
N CYS A 101 -1.81 18.70 -6.81
CA CYS A 101 -0.39 18.47 -7.01
C CYS A 101 0.17 17.34 -6.13
N THR A 102 -0.42 17.11 -4.96
CA THR A 102 0.05 16.13 -3.96
C THR A 102 -0.83 14.89 -3.88
N ILE A 103 -2.13 15.01 -4.19
CA ILE A 103 -3.10 13.95 -3.92
C ILE A 103 -2.80 12.64 -4.66
N CYS A 104 -2.18 12.67 -5.84
CA CYS A 104 -1.83 11.46 -6.59
C CYS A 104 -0.79 10.59 -5.87
N ASP A 105 0.02 11.17 -4.96
CA ASP A 105 0.99 10.42 -4.16
C ASP A 105 0.31 9.77 -2.93
N GLU A 106 -0.76 10.39 -2.41
CA GLU A 106 -1.54 9.92 -1.25
C GLU A 106 -2.63 8.91 -1.63
N LEU A 107 -3.23 9.10 -2.81
CA LEU A 107 -4.23 8.26 -3.44
C LEU A 107 -3.70 7.72 -4.78
N PRO A 108 -2.79 6.73 -4.79
CA PRO A 108 -2.30 6.16 -6.02
C PRO A 108 -3.41 5.59 -6.90
N GLU A 109 -4.52 5.14 -6.34
CA GLU A 109 -5.67 4.66 -7.12
C GLU A 109 -6.42 5.76 -7.88
N LEU A 110 -6.22 7.04 -7.55
CA LEU A 110 -6.94 8.15 -8.17
C LEU A 110 -6.50 8.32 -9.63
N GLN A 111 -7.46 8.31 -10.54
CA GLN A 111 -7.22 8.45 -11.97
C GLN A 111 -7.51 9.87 -12.47
N ALA A 112 -8.65 10.42 -12.04
CA ALA A 112 -9.12 11.73 -12.41
C ALA A 112 -10.23 12.18 -11.45
N CYS A 113 -10.37 13.49 -11.27
CA CYS A 113 -11.57 14.12 -10.72
C CYS A 113 -12.01 15.23 -11.66
N SER A 114 -13.29 15.26 -12.03
CA SER A 114 -13.85 16.36 -12.81
C SER A 114 -14.21 17.56 -11.91
N ALA A 115 -14.38 18.72 -12.54
CA ALA A 115 -14.70 19.98 -11.84
C ALA A 115 -16.05 19.95 -11.08
N ASP A 116 -16.94 19.01 -11.42
CA ASP A 116 -18.20 18.75 -10.72
C ASP A 116 -18.04 17.68 -9.61
N ALA A 117 -16.83 17.53 -9.08
CA ALA A 117 -16.51 16.69 -7.91
C ALA A 117 -16.77 15.19 -8.11
N ARG A 118 -16.66 14.67 -9.35
CA ARG A 118 -16.72 13.22 -9.62
C ARG A 118 -15.33 12.66 -9.82
N CYS A 119 -14.94 11.72 -8.98
CA CYS A 119 -13.64 11.08 -9.03
C CYS A 119 -13.74 9.63 -9.53
N MET A 120 -12.73 9.20 -10.26
CA MET A 120 -12.56 7.82 -10.74
C MET A 120 -11.34 7.22 -10.07
N LEU A 121 -11.50 6.04 -9.46
CA LEU A 121 -10.44 5.34 -8.74
C LEU A 121 -10.33 3.90 -9.22
N ARG A 122 -9.11 3.35 -9.26
CA ARG A 122 -8.87 2.00 -9.76
C ARG A 122 -8.00 1.17 -8.83
N PHE A 123 -8.43 -0.07 -8.63
CA PHE A 123 -7.68 -1.08 -7.88
C PHE A 123 -7.54 -2.35 -8.73
N ARG A 124 -6.44 -3.07 -8.49
CA ARG A 124 -6.17 -4.36 -9.11
C ARG A 124 -6.30 -5.48 -8.09
N SER A 125 -6.92 -6.59 -8.49
CA SER A 125 -6.99 -7.79 -7.65
C SER A 125 -5.60 -8.36 -7.37
N ALA A 126 -5.47 -9.11 -6.28
CA ALA A 126 -4.22 -9.76 -5.89
C ALA A 126 -3.65 -10.71 -6.96
N ASP A 127 -4.51 -11.33 -7.79
CA ASP A 127 -4.11 -12.19 -8.92
C ASP A 127 -3.79 -11.40 -10.21
N GLY A 128 -3.96 -10.08 -10.19
CA GLY A 128 -3.75 -9.20 -11.33
C GLY A 128 -4.80 -9.32 -12.45
N GLN A 129 -5.77 -10.22 -12.33
CA GLN A 129 -6.69 -10.56 -13.41
C GLN A 129 -7.93 -9.67 -13.48
N ARG A 130 -8.17 -8.84 -12.47
CA ARG A 130 -9.37 -8.01 -12.37
C ARG A 130 -9.03 -6.59 -11.97
N VAL A 131 -9.91 -5.68 -12.40
CA VAL A 131 -9.90 -4.28 -12.04
C VAL A 131 -11.22 -3.95 -11.35
N LEU A 132 -11.13 -3.26 -10.22
CA LEU A 132 -12.23 -2.58 -9.56
C LEU A 132 -12.11 -1.11 -9.91
N GLU A 133 -13.05 -0.59 -10.69
CA GLU A 133 -13.19 0.84 -10.93
C GLU A 133 -14.30 1.38 -10.04
N ALA A 134 -13.97 2.31 -9.15
CA ALA A 134 -14.91 3.00 -8.29
C ALA A 134 -15.14 4.42 -8.78
N ARG A 135 -16.36 4.90 -8.61
CA ARG A 135 -16.73 6.30 -8.75
C ARG A 135 -17.02 6.86 -7.38
N ALA A 136 -16.49 8.04 -7.09
CA ALA A 136 -16.78 8.79 -5.89
C ALA A 136 -17.31 10.19 -6.23
N TYR A 137 -18.11 10.77 -5.34
CA TYR A 137 -18.60 12.13 -5.45
C TYR A 137 -18.24 12.91 -4.18
N GLY A 138 -17.75 14.14 -4.35
CA GLY A 138 -17.37 15.02 -3.26
C GLY A 138 -15.92 15.50 -3.35
N GLU A 139 -15.44 16.04 -2.25
CA GLU A 139 -14.14 16.71 -2.16
C GLU A 139 -13.05 15.68 -1.84
N PHE A 140 -12.16 15.42 -2.81
CA PHE A 140 -11.13 14.39 -2.67
C PHE A 140 -10.11 14.65 -1.57
N GLN A 141 -10.06 15.86 -1.03
CA GLN A 141 -9.24 16.22 0.14
C GLN A 141 -9.69 15.48 1.41
N HIS A 142 -10.94 15.00 1.43
CA HIS A 142 -11.55 14.27 2.54
C HIS A 142 -11.50 12.75 2.34
N TRP A 143 -10.53 12.25 1.57
CA TRP A 143 -10.49 10.85 1.15
C TRP A 143 -10.33 9.85 2.30
N ASP A 144 -9.70 10.25 3.39
CA ASP A 144 -9.41 9.40 4.55
C ASP A 144 -10.52 9.45 5.62
N GLU A 145 -11.48 10.37 5.46
CA GLU A 145 -12.65 10.46 6.32
C GLU A 145 -13.51 9.19 6.23
N ARG A 146 -14.15 8.87 7.35
CA ARG A 146 -14.98 7.67 7.54
C ARG A 146 -16.32 8.04 8.14
N GLY A 147 -17.30 7.15 8.00
CA GLY A 147 -18.65 7.35 8.54
C GLY A 147 -19.58 8.16 7.64
N ALA A 148 -20.77 8.46 8.14
CA ALA A 148 -21.88 8.95 7.31
C ALA A 148 -21.70 10.38 6.78
N ASP A 149 -20.88 11.20 7.45
CA ASP A 149 -20.71 12.62 7.15
C ASP A 149 -19.42 12.92 6.37
N ALA A 150 -18.75 11.88 5.83
CA ALA A 150 -17.50 12.04 5.09
C ALA A 150 -17.68 12.87 3.81
N GLY A 151 -16.73 13.75 3.54
CA GLY A 151 -16.74 14.68 2.40
C GLY A 151 -16.60 14.02 1.01
N LEU A 152 -16.13 12.77 0.96
CA LEU A 152 -16.02 11.96 -0.27
C LEU A 152 -16.75 10.62 -0.11
N GLN A 153 -17.72 10.35 -0.98
CA GLN A 153 -18.57 9.16 -0.89
C GLN A 153 -18.58 8.36 -2.19
N VAL A 154 -18.64 7.04 -2.06
CA VAL A 154 -18.71 6.13 -3.22
C VAL A 154 -20.08 6.24 -3.88
N SER A 155 -20.09 6.55 -5.17
CA SER A 155 -21.31 6.71 -5.96
C SER A 155 -21.56 5.55 -6.90
N ASP A 156 -20.56 4.78 -7.30
CA ASP A 156 -20.74 3.57 -8.12
C ASP A 156 -19.47 2.70 -8.11
N TRP A 157 -19.57 1.46 -8.58
CA TRP A 157 -18.39 0.63 -8.84
C TRP A 157 -18.66 -0.46 -9.88
N THR A 158 -17.61 -0.87 -10.59
CA THR A 158 -17.67 -1.99 -11.53
C THR A 158 -16.45 -2.88 -11.39
N PHE A 159 -16.63 -4.16 -11.71
CA PHE A 159 -15.54 -5.13 -11.82
C PHE A 159 -15.39 -5.52 -13.28
N SER A 160 -14.16 -5.47 -13.78
CA SER A 160 -13.82 -5.92 -15.14
C SER A 160 -12.61 -6.84 -15.10
N THR A 161 -12.42 -7.60 -16.19
CA THR A 161 -11.16 -8.33 -16.40
C THR A 161 -10.06 -7.33 -16.72
N SER A 162 -8.87 -7.53 -16.17
CA SER A 162 -7.68 -6.78 -16.60
C SER A 162 -7.38 -7.16 -18.04
N GLU A 163 -7.38 -6.17 -18.94
CA GLU A 163 -6.75 -6.34 -20.24
C GLU A 163 -5.25 -6.62 -20.01
N ARG A 164 -4.72 -7.58 -20.76
CA ARG A 164 -3.37 -8.11 -20.60
C ARG A 164 -2.40 -7.41 -21.53
#